data_AF-A0A9D8FZU1-F1
#
_entry.id   AF-A0A9D8FZU1-F1
#
_cell.length_a   1.000
_cell.length_b   1.000
_cell.length_c   1.000
_cell.angle_alpha   90.00
_cell.angle_beta   90.00
_cell.angle_gamma   90.00
#
_symmetry.space_group_name_H-M   'P 1'
#
loop_
_entity.id
_entity.type
_entity.pdbx_description
1 polymer ?
#
loop_
_entity_poly.entity_id
_entity_poly.type
_entity_poly.pdbx_seq_one_letter_code
_entity_poly.pdbx_strand_id
1 'polypeptide(L)'
;MNRFAGLVLVLIVLAACSSPTPAPTATKPPAPTLPPATLAPVPTATSAPKPTNTVAPTAIPTTAPTAMRPIVPTVAPTFTPTVVQYTYTVNEEQFSAIANDVLSPGVVMYADNARVKLQDGKIAITADYFPINIKPTIASIALTASASNCALKLSVVGATFGYASLTEAQKSWIRQATERLLLYRIGQARAITCIDTVSISGGVMTIKYR
;
A
#
# COMPACT_ATOMS: atom_id res chain seq x y z
N MET A 1 -28.34 7.52 47.57
CA MET A 1 -28.92 8.49 46.61
C MET A 1 -27.81 8.96 45.68
N ASN A 2 -27.97 8.82 44.36
CA ASN A 2 -27.26 9.55 43.29
C ASN A 2 -27.61 8.92 41.93
N ARG A 3 -28.89 9.00 41.53
CA ARG A 3 -29.40 8.51 40.24
C ARG A 3 -30.04 9.62 39.43
N PHE A 4 -29.34 10.72 39.17
CA PHE A 4 -29.87 11.78 38.29
C PHE A 4 -28.83 12.48 37.40
N ALA A 5 -27.52 12.19 37.53
CA ALA A 5 -26.49 12.87 36.75
C ALA A 5 -26.27 12.30 35.32
N GLY A 6 -26.63 11.04 35.06
CA GLY A 6 -26.37 10.39 33.77
C GLY A 6 -27.37 10.70 32.65
N LEU A 7 -28.58 11.13 33.01
CA LEU A 7 -29.66 11.36 32.03
C LEU A 7 -29.58 12.74 31.35
N VAL A 8 -28.88 13.70 31.96
CA VAL A 8 -28.75 15.07 31.43
C VAL A 8 -27.71 15.13 30.30
N LEU A 9 -26.70 14.25 30.30
CA LEU A 9 -25.66 14.25 29.26
C LEU A 9 -26.15 13.67 27.91
N VAL A 10 -27.19 12.82 27.93
CA VAL A 10 -27.75 12.20 26.71
C VAL A 10 -28.66 13.16 25.94
N LEU A 11 -29.21 14.18 26.59
CA LEU A 11 -30.09 15.17 25.96
C LEU A 11 -29.36 16.31 25.24
N ILE A 12 -28.08 16.56 25.56
CA ILE A 12 -27.32 17.69 24.98
C ILE A 12 -26.73 17.36 23.59
N VAL A 13 -26.52 16.08 23.26
CA VAL A 13 -25.87 15.68 22.00
C VAL A 13 -26.85 15.59 20.82
N LEU A 14 -28.16 15.47 21.07
CA LEU A 14 -29.16 15.33 20.00
C LEU A 14 -29.63 16.65 19.36
N ALA A 15 -29.19 17.82 19.85
CA ALA A 15 -29.69 19.12 19.39
C ALA A 15 -28.80 19.86 18.38
N ALA A 16 -27.65 19.28 17.95
CA ALA A 16 -26.64 20.02 17.20
C ALA A 16 -26.38 19.55 15.76
N CYS A 17 -27.36 18.92 15.09
CA CYS A 17 -27.17 18.49 13.69
C CYS A 17 -28.41 18.71 12.82
N SER A 18 -28.87 19.96 12.74
CA SER A 18 -29.85 20.40 11.75
C SER A 18 -29.33 21.61 10.97
N SER A 19 -28.14 21.50 10.37
CA SER A 19 -27.70 22.45 9.34
C SER A 19 -27.99 21.86 7.97
N PRO A 20 -28.80 22.51 7.11
CA PRO A 20 -29.04 22.03 5.76
C PRO A 20 -27.75 22.07 4.94
N THR A 21 -27.35 20.91 4.42
CA THR A 21 -26.27 20.78 3.44
C THR A 21 -26.57 21.67 2.23
N PRO A 22 -25.67 22.58 1.83
CA PRO A 22 -25.85 23.34 0.59
C PRO A 22 -25.90 22.38 -0.60
N ALA A 23 -26.95 22.49 -1.42
CA ALA A 23 -27.05 21.74 -2.66
C ALA A 23 -25.85 22.05 -3.58
N PRO A 24 -25.28 21.05 -4.27
CA PRO A 24 -24.14 21.26 -5.14
C PRO A 24 -24.50 22.23 -6.28
N THR A 25 -23.78 23.35 -6.36
CA THR A 25 -23.88 24.28 -7.47
C THR A 25 -23.30 23.64 -8.73
N ALA A 26 -24.14 23.38 -9.72
CA ALA A 26 -23.72 22.89 -11.04
C ALA A 26 -22.78 23.92 -11.69
N THR A 27 -21.50 23.59 -11.77
CA THR A 27 -20.51 24.42 -12.46
C THR A 27 -20.52 24.05 -13.94
N LYS A 28 -20.85 25.03 -14.79
CA LYS A 28 -20.91 24.88 -16.25
C LYS A 28 -19.54 24.45 -16.80
N PRO A 29 -19.46 23.40 -17.66
CA PRO A 29 -18.21 23.03 -18.31
C PRO A 29 -17.65 24.19 -19.15
N PRO A 30 -16.33 24.44 -19.11
CA PRO A 30 -15.70 25.45 -19.96
C PRO A 30 -15.84 25.08 -21.44
N ALA A 31 -16.09 26.10 -22.27
CA ALA A 31 -16.29 25.95 -23.71
C ALA A 31 -14.99 25.50 -24.41
N PRO A 32 -15.08 24.69 -25.50
CA PRO A 32 -13.90 24.23 -26.23
C PRO A 32 -13.15 25.39 -26.86
N THR A 33 -11.86 25.51 -26.57
CA THR A 33 -10.97 26.47 -27.24
C THR A 33 -10.52 25.87 -28.57
N LEU A 34 -10.86 26.53 -29.68
CA LEU A 34 -10.43 26.13 -31.03
C LEU A 34 -8.90 26.32 -31.18
N PRO A 35 -8.18 25.40 -31.84
CA PRO A 35 -6.77 25.56 -32.14
C PRO A 35 -6.50 26.68 -33.15
N PRO A 36 -5.33 27.35 -33.11
CA PRO A 36 -4.99 28.44 -34.03
C PRO A 36 -4.88 27.96 -35.49
N ALA A 37 -5.34 28.81 -36.42
CA ALA A 37 -5.24 28.58 -37.86
C ALA A 37 -3.79 28.68 -38.35
N THR A 38 -3.32 27.65 -39.05
CA THR A 38 -2.00 27.60 -39.68
C THR A 38 -2.00 28.45 -40.96
N LEU A 39 -1.14 29.47 -41.01
CA LEU A 39 -0.93 30.29 -42.22
C LEU A 39 -0.11 29.49 -43.25
N ALA A 40 -0.61 29.44 -44.49
CA ALA A 40 0.07 28.82 -45.62
C ALA A 40 1.30 29.64 -46.08
N PRO A 41 2.39 29.00 -46.53
CA PRO A 41 3.59 29.69 -46.98
C PRO A 41 3.41 30.36 -48.36
N VAL A 42 3.93 31.58 -48.47
CA VAL A 42 4.00 32.39 -49.70
C VAL A 42 5.10 31.84 -50.63
N PRO A 43 4.85 31.64 -51.93
CA PRO A 43 5.89 31.18 -52.86
C PRO A 43 6.88 32.30 -53.20
N THR A 44 8.16 32.06 -52.96
CA THR A 44 9.28 32.90 -53.45
C THR A 44 9.70 32.48 -54.85
N ALA A 45 9.63 33.40 -55.81
CA ALA A 45 10.11 33.20 -57.18
C ALA A 45 11.63 33.02 -57.19
N THR A 46 12.10 31.93 -57.79
CA THR A 46 13.52 31.61 -57.97
C THR A 46 14.00 32.18 -59.30
N SER A 47 15.00 33.06 -59.28
CA SER A 47 15.66 33.60 -60.47
C SER A 47 16.61 32.56 -61.10
N ALA A 48 16.60 32.46 -62.43
CA ALA A 48 17.40 31.51 -63.18
C ALA A 48 18.91 31.86 -63.14
N PRO A 49 19.83 30.87 -63.05
CA PRO A 49 21.27 31.13 -63.05
C PRO A 49 21.81 31.46 -64.45
N LYS A 50 22.73 32.44 -64.51
CA LYS A 50 23.52 32.79 -65.69
C LYS A 50 24.65 31.75 -65.91
N PRO A 51 24.92 31.29 -67.14
CA PRO A 51 26.01 30.34 -67.38
C PRO A 51 27.37 31.02 -67.17
N THR A 52 28.27 30.33 -66.46
CA THR A 52 29.69 30.68 -66.32
C THR A 52 30.55 29.56 -66.92
N ASN A 53 31.61 29.96 -67.63
CA ASN A 53 32.44 29.09 -68.46
C ASN A 53 33.15 28.01 -67.64
N THR A 54 33.06 26.76 -68.11
CA THR A 54 33.72 25.58 -67.54
C THR A 54 35.23 25.65 -67.76
N VAL A 55 36.01 25.61 -66.69
CA VAL A 55 37.47 25.34 -66.74
C VAL A 55 37.67 23.83 -66.73
N ALA A 56 38.54 23.31 -67.62
CA ALA A 56 38.83 21.88 -67.71
C ALA A 56 39.48 21.35 -66.42
N PRO A 57 39.15 20.12 -65.97
CA PRO A 57 39.65 19.59 -64.71
C PRO A 57 41.12 19.18 -64.81
N THR A 58 41.93 19.68 -63.87
CA THR A 58 43.28 19.16 -63.59
C THR A 58 43.16 17.82 -62.87
N ALA A 59 43.76 16.76 -63.41
CA ALA A 59 43.78 15.45 -62.77
C ALA A 59 44.59 15.50 -61.46
N ILE A 60 43.96 15.15 -60.34
CA ILE A 60 44.61 14.99 -59.03
C ILE A 60 44.93 13.50 -58.85
N PRO A 61 46.17 13.12 -58.47
CA PRO A 61 46.50 11.74 -58.22
C PRO A 61 45.70 11.18 -57.04
N THR A 62 45.01 10.06 -57.27
CA THR A 62 44.20 9.39 -56.26
C THR A 62 45.08 8.54 -55.35
N THR A 63 45.14 8.85 -54.05
CA THR A 63 45.75 7.96 -53.04
C THR A 63 44.86 6.74 -52.81
N ALA A 64 45.44 5.54 -52.83
CA ALA A 64 44.73 4.28 -52.61
C ALA A 64 44.07 4.22 -51.21
N PRO A 65 42.89 3.60 -51.07
CA PRO A 65 42.18 3.52 -49.80
C PRO A 65 42.98 2.68 -48.78
N THR A 66 43.20 3.25 -47.60
CA THR A 66 43.79 2.52 -46.48
C THR A 66 42.75 1.55 -45.91
N ALA A 67 43.09 0.26 -45.83
CA ALA A 67 42.20 -0.76 -45.28
C ALA A 67 41.91 -0.48 -43.79
N MET A 68 40.66 -0.15 -43.47
CA MET A 68 40.22 0.07 -42.09
C MET A 68 40.01 -1.30 -41.40
N ARG A 69 40.70 -1.55 -40.29
CA ARG A 69 40.50 -2.78 -39.50
C ARG A 69 39.06 -2.83 -38.96
N PRO A 70 38.39 -4.00 -39.00
CA PRO A 70 37.07 -4.15 -38.41
C PRO A 70 37.15 -3.91 -36.90
N ILE A 71 36.33 -2.98 -36.41
CA ILE A 71 36.14 -2.74 -34.98
C ILE A 71 35.24 -3.86 -34.47
N VAL A 72 35.77 -4.75 -33.62
CA VAL A 72 34.98 -5.77 -32.94
C VAL A 72 34.09 -5.07 -31.90
N PRO A 73 32.76 -5.28 -31.90
CA PRO A 73 31.90 -4.64 -30.92
C PRO A 73 32.21 -5.16 -29.52
N THR A 74 32.60 -4.25 -28.62
CA THR A 74 32.73 -4.55 -27.19
C THR A 74 31.35 -4.79 -26.62
N VAL A 75 31.06 -6.02 -26.18
CA VAL A 75 29.81 -6.35 -25.48
C VAL A 75 29.77 -5.61 -24.16
N ALA A 76 28.78 -4.75 -23.95
CA ALA A 76 28.58 -4.06 -22.69
C ALA A 76 28.26 -5.07 -21.57
N PRO A 77 28.83 -4.94 -20.37
CA PRO A 77 28.54 -5.85 -19.27
C PRO A 77 27.06 -5.80 -18.93
N THR A 78 26.41 -6.96 -18.88
CA THR A 78 25.03 -7.10 -18.44
C THR A 78 24.98 -6.95 -16.91
N PHE A 79 24.43 -5.84 -16.43
CA PHE A 79 24.18 -5.65 -15.00
C PHE A 79 22.97 -6.49 -14.57
N THR A 80 23.20 -7.51 -13.76
CA THR A 80 22.12 -8.21 -13.05
C THR A 80 21.75 -7.39 -11.81
N PRO A 81 20.48 -6.97 -11.65
CA PRO A 81 20.07 -6.24 -10.46
C PRO A 81 20.21 -7.15 -9.24
N THR A 82 21.00 -6.70 -8.25
CA THR A 82 21.08 -7.40 -6.96
C THR A 82 19.84 -7.06 -6.16
N VAL A 83 19.06 -8.08 -5.80
CA VAL A 83 17.87 -7.90 -4.97
C VAL A 83 18.26 -8.10 -3.51
N VAL A 84 18.15 -7.05 -2.71
CA VAL A 84 18.39 -7.09 -1.27
C VAL A 84 17.13 -7.58 -0.56
N GLN A 85 17.27 -8.55 0.35
CA GLN A 85 16.17 -9.09 1.14
C GLN A 85 16.38 -8.81 2.63
N TYR A 86 15.32 -8.40 3.31
CA TYR A 86 15.26 -8.10 4.72
C TYR A 86 14.38 -9.12 5.45
N THR A 87 14.65 -9.30 6.74
CA THR A 87 13.86 -10.17 7.62
C THR A 87 13.42 -9.36 8.84
N TYR A 88 12.12 -9.38 9.12
CA TYR A 88 11.53 -8.83 10.33
C TYR A 88 10.95 -9.98 11.16
N THR A 89 11.17 -9.93 12.47
CA THR A 89 10.66 -10.94 13.40
C THR A 89 9.78 -10.28 14.46
N VAL A 90 8.66 -10.92 14.77
CA VAL A 90 7.72 -10.49 15.80
C VAL A 90 7.52 -11.65 16.76
N ASN A 91 7.81 -11.43 18.03
CA ASN A 91 7.55 -12.41 19.09
C ASN A 91 6.12 -12.26 19.66
N GLU A 92 5.73 -13.20 20.53
CA GLU A 92 4.39 -13.21 21.15
C GLU A 92 4.08 -11.93 21.96
N GLU A 93 5.07 -11.34 22.62
CA GLU A 93 4.90 -10.12 23.43
C GLU A 93 4.65 -8.89 22.55
N GLN A 94 5.46 -8.70 21.52
CA GLN A 94 5.29 -7.63 20.54
C GLN A 94 3.97 -7.75 19.80
N PHE A 95 3.57 -8.97 19.44
CA PHE A 95 2.27 -9.20 18.82
C PHE A 95 1.13 -8.95 19.82
N SER A 96 1.29 -9.31 21.09
CA SER A 96 0.29 -9.01 22.12
C SER A 96 0.04 -7.51 22.25
N ALA A 97 1.07 -6.66 22.15
CA ALA A 97 0.88 -5.22 22.11
C ALA A 97 0.01 -4.79 20.91
N ILE A 98 0.26 -5.35 19.71
CA ILE A 98 -0.57 -5.10 18.52
C ILE A 98 -2.02 -5.57 18.76
N ALA A 99 -2.20 -6.76 19.35
CA ALA A 99 -3.52 -7.30 19.62
C ALA A 99 -4.30 -6.44 20.63
N ASN A 100 -3.63 -5.87 21.64
CA ASN A 100 -4.25 -4.93 22.57
C ASN A 100 -4.65 -3.60 21.88
N ASP A 101 -3.83 -3.09 20.97
CA ASP A 101 -4.18 -1.90 20.17
C ASP A 101 -5.43 -2.17 19.30
N VAL A 102 -5.51 -3.36 18.69
CA VAL A 102 -6.65 -3.80 17.87
C VAL A 102 -7.89 -4.05 18.73
N LEU A 103 -7.77 -4.67 19.91
CA LEU A 103 -8.93 -4.98 20.74
C LEU A 103 -9.37 -3.83 21.65
N SER A 104 -8.66 -2.70 21.62
CA SER A 104 -8.94 -1.53 22.46
C SER A 104 -10.41 -1.07 22.39
N PRO A 105 -10.97 -0.57 23.53
CA PRO A 105 -12.39 -0.29 23.66
C PRO A 105 -12.85 0.75 22.63
N GLY A 106 -13.70 0.31 21.71
CA GLY A 106 -14.20 1.09 20.59
C GLY A 106 -14.60 0.24 19.39
N VAL A 107 -14.03 -0.97 19.25
CA VAL A 107 -14.28 -1.82 18.09
C VAL A 107 -14.74 -3.24 18.42
N VAL A 108 -14.06 -3.91 19.34
CA VAL A 108 -14.60 -5.10 20.02
C VAL A 108 -14.94 -4.68 21.43
N MET A 109 -16.17 -4.19 21.64
CA MET A 109 -16.58 -3.72 22.95
C MET A 109 -16.37 -4.83 23.98
N TYR A 110 -15.85 -4.46 25.15
CA TYR A 110 -15.64 -5.34 26.29
C TYR A 110 -14.49 -6.35 26.18
N ALA A 111 -13.64 -6.30 25.15
CA ALA A 111 -12.41 -7.09 25.11
C ALA A 111 -11.23 -6.31 25.72
N ASP A 112 -10.45 -6.95 26.59
CA ASP A 112 -9.23 -6.37 27.18
C ASP A 112 -8.18 -7.46 27.46
N ASN A 113 -6.97 -7.07 27.84
CA ASN A 113 -5.87 -7.96 28.24
C ASN A 113 -5.55 -9.04 27.18
N ALA A 114 -5.35 -8.62 25.93
CA ALA A 114 -5.05 -9.54 24.85
C ALA A 114 -3.70 -10.25 25.06
N ARG A 115 -3.71 -11.57 24.88
CA ARG A 115 -2.58 -12.50 25.00
C ARG A 115 -2.45 -13.26 23.69
N VAL A 116 -1.24 -13.41 23.19
CA VAL A 116 -0.99 -14.03 21.89
C VAL A 116 -0.11 -15.25 22.02
N LYS A 117 -0.46 -16.30 21.27
CA LYS A 117 0.40 -17.44 21.00
C LYS A 117 0.66 -17.58 19.51
N LEU A 118 1.93 -17.78 19.15
CA LEU A 118 2.40 -17.91 17.77
C LEU A 118 2.87 -19.35 17.53
N GLN A 119 1.95 -20.22 17.11
CA GLN A 119 2.20 -21.66 17.02
C GLN A 119 1.50 -22.27 15.80
N ASP A 120 2.10 -23.29 15.20
CA ASP A 120 1.51 -24.08 14.12
C ASP A 120 1.00 -23.27 12.93
N GLY A 121 1.73 -22.24 12.50
CA GLY A 121 1.30 -21.37 11.40
C GLY A 121 0.14 -20.42 11.74
N LYS A 122 -0.25 -20.36 13.03
CA LYS A 122 -1.40 -19.59 13.51
C LYS A 122 -1.00 -18.55 14.55
N ILE A 123 -1.81 -17.51 14.61
CA ILE A 123 -1.79 -16.48 15.63
C ILE A 123 -3.05 -16.68 16.46
N ALA A 124 -2.91 -17.22 17.67
CA ALA A 124 -4.02 -17.40 18.59
C ALA A 124 -4.05 -16.20 19.56
N ILE A 125 -5.07 -15.36 19.43
CA ILE A 125 -5.32 -14.22 20.30
C ILE A 125 -6.38 -14.64 21.32
N THR A 126 -6.07 -14.51 22.60
CA THR A 126 -6.99 -14.72 23.70
C THR A 126 -7.18 -13.40 24.44
N ALA A 127 -8.39 -13.03 24.80
CA ALA A 127 -8.66 -11.78 25.52
C ALA A 127 -9.73 -12.00 26.60
N ASP A 128 -9.69 -11.19 27.65
CA ASP A 128 -10.75 -11.14 28.63
C ASP A 128 -11.95 -10.39 28.04
N TYR A 129 -13.14 -10.96 28.12
CA TYR A 129 -14.37 -10.41 27.57
C TYR A 129 -15.39 -10.13 28.69
N PHE A 130 -15.77 -8.86 28.87
CA PHE A 130 -16.60 -8.36 29.98
C PHE A 130 -17.96 -7.76 29.55
N PRO A 131 -18.85 -8.56 28.94
CA PRO A 131 -20.16 -8.08 28.52
C PRO A 131 -21.02 -7.58 29.70
N ILE A 132 -21.87 -6.56 29.45
CA ILE A 132 -22.75 -5.98 30.47
C ILE A 132 -23.70 -7.06 31.01
N ASN A 133 -23.81 -7.19 32.34
CA ASN A 133 -24.72 -8.10 33.04
C ASN A 133 -24.47 -9.60 32.82
N ILE A 134 -23.30 -9.99 32.30
CA ILE A 134 -22.93 -11.41 32.14
C ILE A 134 -21.56 -11.62 32.80
N LYS A 135 -21.27 -12.85 33.23
CA LYS A 135 -19.95 -13.20 33.79
C LYS A 135 -18.84 -12.99 32.74
N PRO A 136 -17.65 -12.51 33.17
CA PRO A 136 -16.49 -12.43 32.31
C PRO A 136 -16.24 -13.78 31.63
N THR A 137 -15.97 -13.76 30.34
CA THR A 137 -15.68 -14.97 29.56
C THR A 137 -14.39 -14.74 28.77
N ILE A 138 -13.78 -15.81 28.28
CA ILE A 138 -12.59 -15.72 27.43
C ILE A 138 -13.04 -15.60 25.98
N ALA A 139 -12.55 -14.58 25.29
CA ALA A 139 -12.62 -14.47 23.84
C ALA A 139 -11.37 -15.10 23.21
N SER A 140 -11.55 -15.83 22.11
CA SER A 140 -10.47 -16.45 21.35
C SER A 140 -10.63 -16.17 19.87
N ILE A 141 -9.56 -15.74 19.20
CA ILE A 141 -9.48 -15.53 17.76
C ILE A 141 -8.26 -16.27 17.24
N ALA A 142 -8.42 -17.05 16.19
CA ALA A 142 -7.33 -17.66 15.46
C ALA A 142 -7.18 -16.98 14.09
N LEU A 143 -5.99 -16.49 13.79
CA LEU A 143 -5.61 -15.93 12.49
C LEU A 143 -4.55 -16.81 11.81
N THR A 144 -4.54 -16.81 10.49
CA THR A 144 -3.42 -17.30 9.67
C THR A 144 -2.84 -16.15 8.88
N ALA A 145 -1.53 -16.14 8.67
CA ALA A 145 -0.84 -15.14 7.88
C ALA A 145 -0.28 -15.74 6.59
N SER A 146 -0.34 -14.99 5.50
CA SER A 146 0.24 -15.38 4.21
C SER A 146 0.84 -14.17 3.48
N ALA A 147 1.84 -14.44 2.65
CA ALA A 147 2.33 -13.49 1.66
C ALA A 147 1.68 -13.81 0.32
N SER A 148 0.98 -12.86 -0.29
CA SER A 148 0.46 -13.03 -1.65
C SER A 148 0.44 -11.69 -2.38
N ASN A 149 0.82 -11.70 -3.66
CA ASN A 149 0.87 -10.50 -4.51
C ASN A 149 1.65 -9.34 -3.85
N CYS A 150 2.82 -9.64 -3.28
CA CYS A 150 3.65 -8.66 -2.54
C CYS A 150 3.02 -8.05 -1.28
N ALA A 151 1.90 -8.58 -0.79
CA ALA A 151 1.21 -8.08 0.39
C ALA A 151 1.12 -9.14 1.50
N LEU A 152 1.15 -8.67 2.74
CA LEU A 152 0.75 -9.45 3.91
C LEU A 152 -0.76 -9.55 3.92
N LYS A 153 -1.27 -10.78 4.00
CA LYS A 153 -2.68 -11.05 4.22
C LYS A 153 -2.86 -11.86 5.49
N LEU A 154 -3.82 -11.46 6.30
CA LEU A 154 -4.31 -12.21 7.44
C LEU A 154 -5.70 -12.77 7.12
N SER A 155 -6.03 -13.91 7.69
CA SER A 155 -7.37 -14.49 7.59
C SER A 155 -7.82 -14.97 8.95
N VAL A 156 -9.05 -14.64 9.35
CA VAL A 156 -9.66 -15.17 10.56
C VAL A 156 -10.14 -16.59 10.24
N VAL A 157 -9.53 -17.60 10.88
CA VAL A 157 -9.86 -19.01 10.69
C VAL A 157 -10.74 -19.58 11.81
N GLY A 158 -10.84 -18.85 12.93
CA GLY A 158 -11.74 -19.19 14.02
C GLY A 158 -11.94 -18.00 14.96
N ALA A 159 -13.13 -17.87 15.53
CA ALA A 159 -13.41 -16.85 16.54
C ALA A 159 -14.54 -17.31 17.47
N THR A 160 -14.35 -17.13 18.77
CA THR A 160 -15.31 -17.49 19.82
C THR A 160 -15.32 -16.42 20.89
N PHE A 161 -16.49 -15.82 21.18
CA PHE A 161 -16.66 -14.75 22.16
C PHE A 161 -17.72 -15.16 23.19
N GLY A 162 -17.34 -16.04 24.11
CA GLY A 162 -18.30 -16.67 25.01
C GLY A 162 -19.45 -17.31 24.25
N TYR A 163 -20.65 -16.74 24.35
CA TYR A 163 -21.87 -17.20 23.68
C TYR A 163 -22.13 -16.57 22.31
N ALA A 164 -21.34 -15.58 21.91
CA ALA A 164 -21.49 -14.87 20.64
C ALA A 164 -20.38 -15.26 19.65
N SER A 165 -20.71 -15.18 18.36
CA SER A 165 -19.73 -15.19 17.27
C SER A 165 -19.44 -13.76 16.82
N LEU A 166 -18.23 -13.54 16.30
CA LEU A 166 -17.92 -12.27 15.63
C LEU A 166 -18.74 -12.15 14.35
N THR A 167 -19.27 -10.95 14.11
CA THR A 167 -19.83 -10.58 12.81
C THR A 167 -18.72 -10.51 11.75
N GLU A 168 -19.06 -10.67 10.48
CA GLU A 168 -18.10 -10.54 9.38
C GLU A 168 -17.45 -9.15 9.32
N ALA A 169 -18.19 -8.10 9.70
CA ALA A 169 -17.65 -6.74 9.81
C ALA A 169 -16.54 -6.68 10.87
N GLN A 170 -16.75 -7.28 12.04
CA GLN A 170 -15.74 -7.33 13.11
C GLN A 170 -14.52 -8.17 12.70
N LYS A 171 -14.72 -9.35 12.09
CA LYS A 171 -13.62 -10.17 11.57
C LYS A 171 -12.79 -9.42 10.52
N SER A 172 -13.47 -8.75 9.59
CA SER A 172 -12.83 -7.95 8.53
C SER A 172 -12.03 -6.80 9.12
N TRP A 173 -12.57 -6.11 10.12
CA TRP A 173 -11.87 -5.04 10.79
C TRP A 173 -10.64 -5.53 11.56
N ILE A 174 -10.76 -6.60 12.36
CA ILE A 174 -9.63 -7.18 13.10
C ILE A 174 -8.50 -7.55 12.14
N ARG A 175 -8.83 -8.19 11.01
CA ARG A 175 -7.87 -8.51 9.95
C ARG A 175 -7.14 -7.25 9.47
N GLN A 176 -7.88 -6.26 8.98
CA GLN A 176 -7.29 -5.05 8.38
C GLN A 176 -6.49 -4.22 9.39
N ALA A 177 -6.98 -4.08 10.62
CA ALA A 177 -6.29 -3.35 11.68
C ALA A 177 -4.96 -4.03 12.05
N THR A 178 -4.97 -5.35 12.19
CA THR A 178 -3.77 -6.14 12.49
C THR A 178 -2.76 -6.07 11.35
N GLU A 179 -3.21 -6.25 10.10
CA GLU A 179 -2.36 -6.09 8.90
C GLU A 179 -1.70 -4.72 8.87
N ARG A 180 -2.49 -3.65 9.07
CA ARG A 180 -2.01 -2.28 9.02
C ARG A 180 -0.96 -2.00 10.10
N LEU A 181 -1.19 -2.44 11.34
CA LEU A 181 -0.25 -2.21 12.44
C LEU A 181 1.04 -3.02 12.27
N LEU A 182 0.96 -4.26 11.77
CA LEU A 182 2.14 -5.04 11.42
C LEU A 182 2.95 -4.35 10.33
N LEU A 183 2.30 -3.94 9.23
CA LEU A 183 2.95 -3.22 8.14
C LEU A 183 3.56 -1.89 8.60
N TYR A 184 2.88 -1.17 9.50
CA TYR A 184 3.42 0.04 10.10
C TYR A 184 4.71 -0.24 10.87
N ARG A 185 4.73 -1.28 11.72
CA ARG A 185 5.93 -1.64 12.49
C ARG A 185 7.09 -2.12 11.61
N ILE A 186 6.81 -2.90 10.56
CA ILE A 186 7.81 -3.32 9.58
C ILE A 186 8.32 -2.09 8.80
N GLY A 187 7.41 -1.20 8.38
CA GLY A 187 7.71 0.01 7.62
C GLY A 187 8.55 1.02 8.40
N GLN A 188 8.38 1.09 9.72
CA GLN A 188 9.26 1.86 10.60
C GLN A 188 10.69 1.30 10.62
N ALA A 189 10.88 0.00 10.41
CA ALA A 189 12.21 -0.57 10.32
C ALA A 189 12.86 -0.20 8.97
N ARG A 190 12.16 -0.43 7.85
CA ARG A 190 12.60 -0.08 6.47
C ARG A 190 11.41 0.05 5.53
N ALA A 191 11.58 0.80 4.44
CA ALA A 191 10.59 0.84 3.36
C ALA A 191 10.34 -0.56 2.78
N ILE A 192 9.06 -0.93 2.63
CA ILE A 192 8.64 -2.23 2.11
C ILE A 192 8.17 -2.04 0.68
N THR A 193 8.80 -2.74 -0.25
CA THR A 193 8.36 -2.80 -1.65
C THR A 193 7.56 -4.07 -1.93
N CYS A 194 7.96 -5.19 -1.34
CA CYS A 194 7.26 -6.46 -1.53
C CYS A 194 7.47 -7.41 -0.35
N ILE A 195 6.40 -8.06 0.11
CA ILE A 195 6.47 -9.15 1.08
C ILE A 195 6.59 -10.48 0.33
N ASP A 196 7.70 -11.17 0.54
CA ASP A 196 8.01 -12.45 -0.12
C ASP A 196 7.36 -13.64 0.60
N THR A 197 7.60 -13.74 1.91
CA THR A 197 7.20 -14.91 2.69
C THR A 197 6.86 -14.52 4.12
N VAL A 198 5.96 -15.29 4.71
CA VAL A 198 5.57 -15.20 6.12
C VAL A 198 5.57 -16.60 6.67
N SER A 199 6.20 -16.80 7.83
CA SER A 199 6.17 -18.07 8.56
C SER A 199 5.96 -17.82 10.04
N ILE A 200 5.29 -18.75 10.71
CA ILE A 200 5.06 -18.70 12.16
C ILE A 200 5.51 -20.03 12.74
N SER A 201 6.52 -20.00 13.59
CA SER A 201 7.07 -21.18 14.25
C SER A 201 7.82 -20.78 15.51
N GLY A 202 7.78 -21.64 16.53
CA GLY A 202 8.56 -21.45 17.75
C GLY A 202 8.29 -20.14 18.51
N GLY A 203 7.05 -19.66 18.54
CA GLY A 203 6.68 -18.43 19.23
C GLY A 203 7.07 -17.14 18.48
N VAL A 204 7.48 -17.25 17.21
CA VAL A 204 7.93 -16.11 16.40
C VAL A 204 7.25 -16.12 15.03
N MET A 205 6.80 -14.96 14.60
CA MET A 205 6.40 -14.67 13.23
C MET A 205 7.59 -14.05 12.50
N THR A 206 8.00 -14.68 11.39
CA THR A 206 9.09 -14.20 10.54
C THR A 206 8.52 -13.72 9.21
N ILE A 207 8.90 -12.52 8.81
CA ILE A 207 8.45 -11.87 7.57
C ILE A 207 9.68 -11.51 6.75
N LYS A 208 9.78 -12.05 5.54
CA LYS A 208 10.82 -11.67 4.59
C LYS A 208 10.25 -10.71 3.55
N TYR A 209 10.98 -9.64 3.28
CA TYR A 209 10.54 -8.56 2.40
C TYR A 209 11.72 -7.90 1.69
N ARG A 210 11.44 -7.09 0.67
CA ARG A 210 12.41 -6.33 -0.10
C ARG A 210 12.06 -4.86 -0.08
#